data_AF-A0A7W1WT32-F1
#
_entry.id   AF-A0A7W1WT32-F1
#
_cell.length_a   1.000
_cell.length_b   1.000
_cell.length_c   1.000
_cell.angle_alpha   90.00
_cell.angle_beta   90.00
_cell.angle_gamma   90.00
#
_symmetry.space_group_name_H-M   'P 1'
#
loop_
_entity.id
_entity.type
_entity.pdbx_description
1 polymer ?
#
loop_
_entity_poly.entity_id
_entity_poly.type
_entity_poly.pdbx_seq_one_letter_code
_entity_poly.pdbx_strand_id
1 'polypeptide(L)'
;MQLFYILVIVLFLGFGIYYLFFGNSPAVAVHFLLIALYFFVTLFEFRRKPFSRNVYLLVILLLIADGIANLFIFRTSLLSGIVSIFFAFIAWQTYQRLKKR
;
A
#
# COMPACT_ATOMS: atom_id res chain seq x y z
N MET A 1 18.95 -3.91 -2.20
CA MET A 1 17.68 -3.14 -2.37
C MET A 1 16.49 -4.03 -2.74
N GLN A 2 16.49 -4.81 -3.82
CA GLN A 2 15.31 -5.63 -4.18
C GLN A 2 14.89 -6.67 -3.12
N LEU A 3 15.86 -7.35 -2.50
CA LEU A 3 15.61 -8.30 -1.40
C LEU A 3 14.84 -7.66 -0.23
N PHE A 4 15.11 -6.40 0.08
CA PHE A 4 14.40 -5.67 1.14
C PHE A 4 12.93 -5.47 0.78
N TYR A 5 12.62 -5.05 -0.45
CA TYR A 5 11.23 -4.92 -0.91
C TYR A 5 10.49 -6.26 -0.86
N ILE A 6 11.13 -7.34 -1.30
CA ILE A 6 10.54 -8.68 -1.28
C ILE A 6 10.24 -9.11 0.17
N LEU A 7 11.19 -8.90 1.09
CA LEU A 7 11.01 -9.23 2.49
C LEU A 7 9.87 -8.43 3.12
N VAL A 8 9.79 -7.12 2.84
CA VAL A 8 8.69 -6.25 3.29
C VAL A 8 7.36 -6.76 2.74
N ILE A 9 7.26 -7.08 1.44
CA ILE A 9 6.02 -7.58 0.84
C ILE A 9 5.57 -8.88 1.53
N VAL A 10 6.48 -9.84 1.69
CA VAL A 10 6.16 -11.14 2.32
C VAL A 10 5.73 -10.97 3.78
N LEU A 11 6.43 -10.12 4.52
CA LEU A 11 6.14 -9.85 5.92
C LEU A 11 4.78 -9.16 6.09
N PHE A 12 4.49 -8.13 5.31
CA PHE A 12 3.20 -7.43 5.37
C PHE A 12 2.04 -8.31 4.89
N LEU A 13 2.26 -9.14 3.87
CA LEU A 13 1.26 -10.09 3.39
C LEU A 13 1.00 -11.19 4.42
N GLY A 14 2.04 -11.67 5.10
CA GLY A 14 1.92 -12.60 6.24
C GLY A 14 1.14 -12.01 7.40
N PHE A 15 1.40 -10.74 7.78
CA PHE A 15 0.60 -10.05 8.77
C PHE A 15 -0.86 -9.86 8.32
N GLY A 16 -1.09 -9.48 7.06
CA GLY A 16 -2.43 -9.37 6.51
C GLY A 16 -3.23 -10.66 6.65
N ILE A 17 -2.65 -11.80 6.27
CA ILE A 17 -3.25 -13.14 6.45
C ILE A 17 -3.51 -13.42 7.93
N TYR A 18 -2.53 -13.16 8.79
CA TYR A 18 -2.68 -13.38 10.23
C TYR A 18 -3.87 -12.59 10.82
N TYR A 19 -3.96 -11.29 10.52
CA TYR A 19 -5.06 -10.46 11.03
C TYR A 19 -6.42 -10.80 10.43
N LEU A 20 -6.44 -11.37 9.22
CA LEU A 20 -7.66 -11.83 8.56
C LEU A 20 -8.22 -13.10 9.20
N PHE A 21 -7.36 -14.09 9.50
CA PHE A 21 -7.81 -15.41 9.96
C PHE A 21 -7.72 -15.63 11.47
N PHE A 22 -6.76 -14.98 12.15
CA PHE A 22 -6.49 -15.19 13.57
C PHE A 22 -6.76 -13.95 14.42
N GLY A 23 -6.47 -12.76 13.89
CA GLY A 23 -6.60 -11.49 14.62
C GLY A 23 -8.01 -10.88 14.63
N ASN A 24 -8.97 -11.47 13.90
CA ASN A 24 -10.36 -10.99 13.77
C ASN A 24 -10.50 -9.49 13.46
N SER A 25 -9.50 -8.91 12.78
CA SER A 25 -9.40 -7.47 12.52
C SER A 25 -9.27 -7.22 11.02
N PRO A 26 -10.38 -7.35 10.26
CA PRO A 26 -10.34 -7.31 8.79
C PRO A 26 -9.85 -5.97 8.24
N ALA A 27 -10.15 -4.85 8.91
CA ALA A 27 -9.65 -3.53 8.52
C ALA A 27 -8.11 -3.46 8.57
N VAL A 28 -7.51 -4.05 9.61
CA VAL A 28 -6.05 -4.10 9.78
C VAL A 28 -5.42 -5.03 8.74
N ALA A 29 -6.09 -6.15 8.41
CA ALA A 29 -5.65 -7.06 7.36
C ALA A 29 -5.60 -6.36 5.98
N VAL A 30 -6.64 -5.60 5.63
CA VAL A 30 -6.69 -4.82 4.39
C VAL A 30 -5.59 -3.76 4.37
N HIS A 31 -5.37 -3.05 5.47
CA HIS A 31 -4.30 -2.07 5.58
C HIS A 31 -2.93 -2.68 5.25
N PHE A 32 -2.59 -3.83 5.85
CA PHE A 32 -1.32 -4.53 5.56
C PHE A 32 -1.22 -5.01 4.12
N LEU A 33 -2.33 -5.49 3.55
CA LEU A 33 -2.40 -5.88 2.13
C LEU A 33 -2.10 -4.70 1.20
N LEU A 34 -2.68 -3.53 1.47
CA LEU A 34 -2.49 -2.34 0.64
C LEU A 34 -1.05 -1.81 0.70
N ILE A 35 -0.42 -1.88 1.87
CA ILE A 35 1.01 -1.57 1.99
C ILE A 35 1.84 -2.56 1.18
N ALA A 36 1.56 -3.87 1.29
CA ALA A 36 2.26 -4.88 0.48
C ALA A 36 2.09 -4.63 -1.02
N LEU A 37 0.88 -4.26 -1.46
CA LEU A 37 0.59 -3.91 -2.85
C LEU A 37 1.40 -2.69 -3.33
N TYR A 38 1.51 -1.65 -2.51
CA TYR A 38 2.33 -0.48 -2.82
C TYR A 38 3.81 -0.86 -3.02
N PHE A 39 4.38 -1.65 -2.10
CA PHE A 39 5.77 -2.11 -2.22
C PHE A 39 5.97 -3.03 -3.43
N PHE A 40 4.97 -3.84 -3.76
CA PHE A 40 5.00 -4.69 -4.96
C PHE A 40 5.05 -3.88 -6.26
N VAL A 41 4.18 -2.87 -6.41
CA VAL A 41 4.20 -2.00 -7.59
C VAL A 41 5.51 -1.21 -7.67
N THR A 42 6.02 -0.75 -6.53
CA THR A 42 7.31 -0.06 -6.44
C THR A 42 8.48 -0.97 -6.83
N LEU A 43 8.47 -2.25 -6.45
CA LEU A 43 9.49 -3.23 -6.83
C LEU A 43 9.60 -3.38 -8.35
N PHE A 44 8.47 -3.39 -9.06
CA PHE A 44 8.45 -3.46 -10.53
C PHE A 44 8.98 -2.17 -11.19
N GLU A 45 8.73 -1.00 -10.59
CA GLU A 45 9.36 0.25 -11.00
C GLU A 45 10.89 0.16 -10.92
N PHE A 46 11.43 -0.38 -9.82
CA PHE A 46 12.88 -0.61 -9.66
C PHE A 46 13.45 -1.60 -10.67
N ARG A 47 12.64 -2.57 -11.13
CA ARG A 47 13.02 -3.52 -12.19
C ARG A 47 12.92 -2.93 -13.60
N ARG A 48 12.70 -1.62 -13.73
CA ARG A 48 12.51 -0.89 -15.00
C ARG A 48 11.33 -1.41 -15.84
N LYS A 49 10.38 -2.10 -15.20
CA LYS A 49 9.14 -2.58 -15.82
C LYS A 49 7.95 -2.04 -15.03
N PRO A 50 7.74 -0.70 -15.00
CA PRO A 50 6.63 -0.11 -14.25
C PRO A 50 5.30 -0.61 -14.80
N PHE A 51 4.32 -0.76 -13.91
CA PHE A 51 2.95 -1.05 -14.32
C PHE A 51 2.34 0.13 -15.09
N SER A 52 1.17 -0.11 -15.70
CA SER A 52 0.45 0.96 -16.38
C SER A 52 0.05 2.06 -15.38
N ARG A 53 -0.08 3.29 -15.89
CA ARG A 53 -0.45 4.46 -15.09
C ARG A 53 -1.76 4.28 -14.32
N ASN A 54 -2.69 3.50 -14.85
CA ASN A 54 -3.97 3.20 -14.21
C ASN A 54 -3.81 2.34 -12.94
N VAL A 55 -2.81 1.44 -12.91
CA VAL A 55 -2.51 0.65 -11.71
C VAL A 55 -2.05 1.56 -10.57
N TYR A 56 -1.19 2.54 -10.85
CA TYR A 56 -0.79 3.52 -9.85
C TYR A 56 -1.97 4.35 -9.35
N LEU A 57 -2.87 4.80 -10.25
CA LEU A 57 -4.08 5.52 -9.86
C LEU A 57 -4.95 4.69 -8.92
N LEU A 58 -5.14 3.40 -9.24
CA LEU A 58 -5.90 2.48 -8.41
C LEU A 58 -5.25 2.33 -7.03
N VAL A 59 -3.93 2.11 -6.95
CA VAL A 59 -3.21 2.02 -5.68
C VAL A 59 -3.36 3.29 -4.84
N ILE A 60 -3.27 4.46 -5.47
CA ILE A 60 -3.45 5.76 -4.80
C ILE A 60 -4.86 5.87 -4.21
N LEU A 61 -5.89 5.56 -5.00
CA LEU A 61 -7.28 5.60 -4.54
C LEU A 61 -7.52 4.65 -3.37
N LEU A 62 -6.99 3.42 -3.44
CA LEU A 62 -7.10 2.44 -2.37
C LEU A 62 -6.41 2.91 -1.08
N LEU A 63 -5.18 3.45 -1.19
CA LEU A 63 -4.44 3.96 -0.03
C LEU A 63 -5.10 5.20 0.60
N ILE A 64 -5.69 6.09 -0.21
CA ILE A 64 -6.46 7.23 0.31
C ILE A 64 -7.71 6.73 1.04
N ALA A 65 -8.46 5.80 0.43
CA ALA A 65 -9.65 5.22 1.04
C ALA A 65 -9.33 4.53 2.37
N ASP A 66 -8.25 3.74 2.41
CA ASP A 66 -7.76 3.10 3.62
C ASP A 66 -7.28 4.11 4.67
N GLY A 67 -6.57 5.16 4.25
CA GLY A 67 -6.13 6.25 5.13
C GLY A 67 -7.31 6.93 5.82
N ILE A 68 -8.33 7.32 5.04
CA ILE A 68 -9.57 7.92 5.58
C ILE A 68 -10.31 6.93 6.49
N ALA A 69 -10.41 5.67 6.08
CA ALA A 69 -11.10 4.65 6.86
C ALA A 69 -10.42 4.40 8.23
N ASN A 70 -9.09 4.32 8.27
CA ASN A 70 -8.35 4.14 9.52
C ASN A 70 -8.38 5.39 10.41
N LEU A 71 -8.38 6.61 9.83
CA LEU A 71 -8.46 7.85 10.61
C LEU A 71 -9.85 8.10 11.20
N PHE A 72 -10.92 7.86 10.44
CA PHE A 72 -12.25 8.36 10.79
C PHE A 72 -13.28 7.26 11.08
N ILE A 73 -13.17 6.09 10.46
CA ILE A 73 -14.21 5.04 10.52
C ILE A 73 -13.84 3.98 11.56
N PHE A 74 -12.74 3.25 11.33
CA PHE A 74 -12.37 2.10 12.16
C PHE A 74 -11.55 2.49 13.40
N ARG A 75 -10.94 3.68 13.41
CA ARG A 75 -10.09 4.22 14.49
C ARG A 75 -9.08 3.18 15.03
N THR A 76 -8.64 2.26 14.18
CA THR A 76 -7.70 1.18 14.51
C THR A 76 -6.36 1.75 14.94
N SER A 77 -5.89 2.79 14.24
CA SER A 77 -4.66 3.50 14.56
C SER A 77 -4.60 4.80 13.76
N LEU A 78 -4.41 5.93 14.45
CA LEU A 78 -4.17 7.22 13.77
C LEU A 78 -2.91 7.15 12.90
N LEU A 79 -1.90 6.40 13.37
CA LEU A 79 -0.65 6.19 12.67
C LEU A 79 -0.83 5.36 11.39
N SER A 80 -1.66 4.31 11.39
CA SER A 80 -1.92 3.53 10.16
C SER A 80 -2.57 4.41 9.08
N GLY A 81 -3.53 5.25 9.48
CA GLY A 81 -4.16 6.21 8.60
C GLY A 81 -3.17 7.20 7.96
N ILE A 82 -2.27 7.79 8.76
CA ILE A 82 -1.22 8.69 8.27
C ILE A 82 -0.28 7.95 7.31
N VAL A 83 0.14 6.73 7.65
CA VAL A 83 1.06 5.93 6.83
C VAL A 83 0.46 5.65 5.44
N SER A 84 -0.82 5.29 5.37
CA SER A 84 -1.48 5.06 4.08
C SER A 84 -1.57 6.32 3.23
N ILE A 85 -1.91 7.47 3.81
CA ILE A 85 -1.96 8.75 3.09
C ILE A 85 -0.56 9.14 2.60
N PHE A 86 0.47 8.93 3.42
CA PHE A 86 1.85 9.20 3.05
C PHE A 86 2.29 8.33 1.86
N PHE A 87 1.99 7.03 1.85
CA PHE A 87 2.29 6.18 0.71
C PHE A 87 1.45 6.53 -0.52
N ALA A 88 0.20 6.96 -0.35
CA ALA A 88 -0.62 7.47 -1.46
C ALA A 88 0.04 8.68 -2.12
N PHE A 89 0.59 9.61 -1.33
CA PHE A 89 1.31 10.77 -1.84
C PHE A 89 2.56 10.37 -2.64
N ILE A 90 3.35 9.42 -2.14
CA ILE A 90 4.52 8.92 -2.88
C ILE A 90 4.10 8.25 -4.19
N ALA A 91 3.07 7.39 -4.15
CA ALA A 91 2.54 6.74 -5.35
C ALA A 91 2.02 7.77 -6.36
N TRP A 92 1.43 8.88 -5.90
CA TRP A 92 1.01 9.99 -6.75
C TRP A 92 2.18 10.70 -7.43
N GLN A 93 3.31 10.89 -6.73
CA GLN A 93 4.51 11.41 -7.38
C GLN A 93 4.98 10.50 -8.52
N THR A 94 4.98 9.18 -8.32
CA THR A 94 5.28 8.22 -9.40
C THR A 94 4.29 8.31 -10.55
N TYR A 95 2.99 8.37 -10.25
CA TYR A 95 1.94 8.54 -11.26
C TYR A 95 2.17 9.78 -12.15
N GLN A 96 2.57 10.91 -11.54
CA GLN A 96 2.90 12.13 -12.27
C GLN A 96 4.17 12.02 -13.11
N ARG A 97 5.20 11.30 -12.63
CA ARG A 97 6.41 11.03 -13.43
C ARG A 97 6.10 10.19 -14.68
N LEU A 98 5.21 9.22 -14.55
CA LEU A 98 4.77 8.37 -15.66
C LEU A 98 3.89 9.12 -16.68
N LYS A 99 3.22 10.21 -16.29
CA LYS A 99 2.48 11.07 -17.23
C LYS A 99 3.40 11.86 -18.17
N LYS A 100 4.63 12.16 -17.73
CA LYS A 100 5.61 12.96 -18.47
C LYS A 100 6.52 12.15 -19.40
N ARG A 101 6.44 10.81 -19.34
CA ARG A 101 7.14 9.89 -20.23
C ARG A 101 6.21 9.41 -21.32
#